data_AF-A0AAV5Y3G5-F1
#
_entry.id   AF-A0AAV5Y3G5-F1
#
_cell.length_a   1.000
_cell.length_b   1.000
_cell.length_c   1.000
_cell.angle_alpha   90.00
_cell.angle_beta   90.00
_cell.angle_gamma   90.00
#
_symmetry.space_group_name_H-M   'P 1'
#
loop_
_entity.id
_entity.type
_entity.pdbx_description
1 polymer ?
#
loop_
_entity_poly.entity_id
_entity_poly.type
_entity_poly.pdbx_seq_one_letter_code
_entity_poly.pdbx_strand_id
1 'polypeptide(L)'
;MSRVIAVVAIVAVVLIAGSFVAAPTSAGPEKIAFPANWKNHVLYTTVDRYDNKQYRELYASSPEAVRAMKEGKPLPYGTVLTIIQYKAQVDAQGTPIKDATGRFVKGDLAGIGVMEKRQGWGAEYPPDLRNGEWEYSAFTADSKFNDKANFKACFTCHKPHEKQDFVISLAKVQGVAAATSTSRVDVTIGGFAFGPGKLTVAPGKPVTWVNTDDSPHQITVTTGGPSRSSILTKGQSHSQSFAAPGVYDYICGLHPSMKGQIEVK
;
A
#
# COMPACT_ATOMS: atom_id res chain seq x y z
N MET A 1 -77.99 15.66 24.46
CA MET A 1 -77.51 15.60 23.06
C MET A 1 -76.57 16.78 22.82
N SER A 2 -75.45 16.51 22.13
CA SER A 2 -74.43 17.46 21.62
C SER A 2 -73.42 18.02 22.62
N ARG A 3 -72.10 18.08 22.37
CA ARG A 3 -71.22 17.64 21.26
C ARG A 3 -69.78 17.63 21.82
N VAL A 4 -69.02 16.55 21.66
CA VAL A 4 -67.58 16.50 21.95
C VAL A 4 -66.84 16.97 20.70
N ILE A 5 -66.04 18.04 20.83
CA ILE A 5 -65.15 18.52 19.75
C ILE A 5 -63.83 17.77 19.89
N ALA A 6 -63.54 16.88 18.94
CA ALA A 6 -62.23 16.25 18.81
C ALA A 6 -61.30 17.18 18.03
N VAL A 7 -60.21 17.60 18.66
CA VAL A 7 -59.12 18.32 18.00
C VAL A 7 -58.23 17.28 17.32
N VAL A 8 -58.26 17.25 15.99
CA VAL A 8 -57.34 16.45 15.17
C VAL A 8 -56.07 17.27 14.96
N ALA A 9 -54.96 16.86 15.59
CA ALA A 9 -53.64 17.40 15.30
C ALA A 9 -53.11 16.77 13.99
N ILE A 10 -52.99 17.58 12.94
CA ILE A 10 -52.35 17.19 11.69
C ILE A 10 -50.84 17.33 11.88
N VAL A 11 -50.14 16.20 12.01
CA VAL A 11 -48.67 16.17 11.93
C VAL A 11 -48.28 16.22 10.46
N ALA A 12 -47.77 17.37 10.01
CA ALA A 12 -47.19 17.50 8.68
C ALA A 12 -45.82 16.80 8.64
N VAL A 13 -45.75 15.63 8.00
CA VAL A 13 -44.49 14.96 7.68
C VAL A 13 -43.86 15.67 6.49
N VAL A 14 -42.83 16.48 6.73
CA VAL A 14 -41.99 17.04 5.66
C VAL A 14 -41.08 15.91 5.16
N LEU A 15 -41.45 15.31 4.03
CA LEU A 15 -40.57 14.41 3.28
C LEU A 15 -39.48 15.25 2.60
N ILE A 16 -38.32 15.34 3.25
CA ILE A 16 -37.10 15.78 2.56
C ILE A 16 -36.71 14.65 1.61
N ALA A 17 -37.11 14.76 0.35
CA ALA A 17 -36.62 13.90 -0.72
C ALA A 17 -35.15 14.25 -1.00
N GLY A 18 -34.25 13.79 -0.13
CA GLY A 18 -32.83 13.75 -0.45
C GLY A 18 -32.63 12.78 -1.60
N SER A 19 -32.12 13.26 -2.74
CA SER A 19 -31.73 12.40 -3.85
C SER A 19 -30.57 11.51 -3.39
N PHE A 20 -30.88 10.31 -2.88
CA PHE A 20 -29.90 9.27 -2.66
C PHE A 20 -29.49 8.74 -4.03
N VAL A 21 -28.31 9.15 -4.52
CA VAL A 21 -27.67 8.48 -5.64
C VAL A 21 -27.31 7.07 -5.16
N ALA A 22 -28.04 6.07 -5.65
CA ALA A 22 -27.76 4.68 -5.32
C ALA A 22 -26.33 4.35 -5.77
N ALA A 23 -25.50 3.92 -4.82
CA ALA A 23 -24.16 3.46 -5.09
C ALA A 23 -24.21 2.23 -6.01
N PRO A 24 -23.33 2.09 -7.02
CA PRO A 24 -23.30 0.93 -7.89
C PRO A 24 -23.16 -0.36 -7.09
N THR A 25 -24.03 -1.32 -7.40
CA THR A 25 -24.13 -2.63 -6.74
C THR A 25 -23.09 -3.63 -7.23
N SER A 26 -22.44 -3.36 -8.36
CA SER A 26 -21.35 -4.17 -8.91
C SER A 26 -20.01 -3.45 -8.81
N ALA A 27 -18.94 -4.22 -8.69
CA ALA A 27 -17.56 -3.72 -8.75
C ALA A 27 -17.13 -3.37 -10.19
N GLY A 28 -15.98 -2.71 -10.31
CA GLY A 28 -15.43 -2.21 -11.56
C GLY A 28 -14.63 -0.92 -11.35
N PRO A 29 -13.46 -0.77 -11.99
CA PRO A 29 -12.60 0.40 -11.80
C PRO A 29 -13.29 1.72 -12.17
N GLU A 30 -14.20 1.70 -13.14
CA GLU A 30 -15.01 2.85 -13.56
C GLU A 30 -16.18 3.17 -12.62
N LYS A 31 -16.49 2.31 -11.64
CA LYS A 31 -17.56 2.48 -10.65
C LYS A 31 -17.12 3.26 -9.43
N ILE A 32 -15.81 3.38 -9.21
CA ILE A 32 -15.25 4.26 -8.19
C ILE A 32 -15.28 5.69 -8.74
N ALA A 33 -15.93 6.59 -8.01
CA ALA A 33 -15.95 8.01 -8.36
C ALA A 33 -14.62 8.69 -8.02
N PHE A 34 -14.25 9.71 -8.78
CA PHE A 34 -13.13 10.58 -8.41
C PHE A 34 -13.42 11.24 -7.05
N PRO A 35 -12.55 11.09 -6.03
CA PRO A 35 -12.79 11.61 -4.70
C PRO A 35 -12.52 13.13 -4.65
N ALA A 36 -13.37 13.96 -5.24
CA ALA A 36 -13.14 15.41 -5.37
C ALA A 36 -12.87 16.12 -4.03
N ASN A 37 -13.37 15.56 -2.91
CA ASN A 37 -13.17 16.06 -1.55
C ASN A 37 -11.94 15.45 -0.83
N TRP A 38 -11.02 14.79 -1.53
CA TRP A 38 -9.87 14.11 -0.91
C TRP A 38 -9.00 15.05 -0.05
N LYS A 39 -8.98 16.36 -0.33
CA LYS A 39 -8.28 17.34 0.51
C LYS A 39 -8.84 17.46 1.92
N ASN A 40 -10.09 17.07 2.13
CA ASN A 40 -10.75 17.03 3.43
C ASN A 40 -10.57 15.68 4.13
N HIS A 41 -10.00 14.69 3.44
CA HIS A 41 -9.70 13.37 4.01
C HIS A 41 -8.46 13.44 4.90
N VAL A 42 -8.26 12.41 5.72
CA VAL A 42 -7.15 12.37 6.66
C VAL A 42 -5.87 11.94 5.93
N LEU A 43 -4.90 12.84 5.80
CA LEU A 43 -3.54 12.49 5.39
C LEU A 43 -2.91 11.63 6.50
N TYR A 44 -2.82 10.32 6.28
CA TYR A 44 -2.37 9.40 7.32
C TYR A 44 -0.91 8.97 7.15
N THR A 45 -0.37 9.04 5.94
CA THR A 45 1.07 8.84 5.70
C THR A 45 1.51 9.45 4.38
N THR A 46 2.82 9.59 4.23
CA THR A 46 3.48 10.04 3.01
C THR A 46 4.62 9.07 2.68
N VAL A 47 4.89 8.84 1.40
CA VAL A 47 5.86 7.85 0.92
C VAL A 47 6.67 8.42 -0.22
N ASP A 48 8.00 8.36 -0.10
CA ASP A 48 8.90 8.64 -1.23
C ASP A 48 9.21 7.33 -1.95
N ARG A 49 9.11 7.37 -3.28
CA ARG A 49 9.34 6.24 -4.18
C ARG A 49 10.56 6.54 -5.02
N TYR A 50 11.68 5.96 -4.62
CA TYR A 50 12.98 6.15 -5.27
C TYR A 50 13.02 5.52 -6.66
N ASP A 51 12.35 4.38 -6.84
CA ASP A 51 12.31 3.60 -8.08
C ASP A 51 11.74 4.40 -9.27
N ASN A 52 10.71 5.19 -9.03
CA ASN A 52 10.04 5.99 -10.05
C ASN A 52 10.04 7.50 -9.76
N LYS A 53 10.86 7.92 -8.79
CA LYS A 53 11.07 9.32 -8.39
C LYS A 53 9.75 10.03 -8.10
N GLN A 54 8.93 9.45 -7.21
CA GLN A 54 7.65 10.04 -6.82
C GLN A 54 7.58 10.40 -5.34
N TYR A 55 6.90 11.50 -5.04
CA TYR A 55 6.41 11.83 -3.71
C TYR A 55 4.93 11.47 -3.64
N ARG A 56 4.52 10.67 -2.65
CA ARG A 56 3.13 10.22 -2.52
C ARG A 56 2.51 10.65 -1.20
N GLU A 57 1.28 11.11 -1.28
CA GLU A 57 0.42 11.40 -0.14
C GLU A 57 -0.71 10.39 -0.11
N LEU A 58 -0.94 9.79 1.06
CA LEU A 58 -1.96 8.75 1.23
C LEU A 58 -3.02 9.24 2.21
N TYR A 59 -4.24 9.35 1.72
CA TYR A 59 -5.41 9.85 2.41
C TYR A 59 -6.41 8.74 2.69
N ALA A 60 -7.12 8.85 3.80
CA ALA A 60 -8.25 7.99 4.14
C ALA A 60 -9.50 8.83 4.37
N SER A 61 -10.64 8.40 3.81
CA SER A 61 -11.90 9.15 3.84
C SER A 61 -12.42 9.50 5.22
N SER A 62 -11.98 8.78 6.27
CA SER A 62 -12.39 9.06 7.64
C SER A 62 -11.29 8.78 8.69
N PRO A 63 -11.34 9.47 9.84
CA PRO A 63 -10.51 9.13 11.00
C PRO A 63 -10.73 7.68 11.50
N GLU A 64 -11.95 7.15 11.36
CA GLU A 64 -12.31 5.79 11.74
C GLU A 64 -11.54 4.77 10.90
N ALA A 65 -11.38 5.01 9.60
CA ALA A 65 -10.55 4.17 8.74
C ALA A 65 -9.09 4.18 9.18
N VAL A 66 -8.54 5.35 9.54
CA VAL A 66 -7.17 5.45 10.07
C VAL A 66 -7.01 4.71 11.40
N ARG A 67 -8.00 4.79 12.29
CA ARG A 67 -8.00 4.04 13.56
C ARG A 67 -8.03 2.54 13.31
N ALA A 68 -8.91 2.06 12.43
CA ALA A 68 -8.98 0.64 12.05
C ALA A 68 -7.64 0.16 11.47
N MET A 69 -7.00 0.96 10.60
CA MET A 69 -5.67 0.65 10.07
C MET A 69 -4.65 0.49 11.20
N LYS A 70 -4.59 1.44 12.14
CA LYS A 70 -3.66 1.39 13.29
C LYS A 70 -3.90 0.19 14.20
N GLU A 71 -5.14 -0.25 14.33
CA GLU A 71 -5.53 -1.38 15.16
C GLU A 71 -5.41 -2.73 14.43
N GLY A 72 -5.08 -2.73 13.13
CA GLY A 72 -5.03 -3.96 12.33
C GLY A 72 -6.39 -4.61 12.13
N LYS A 73 -7.47 -3.83 12.25
CA LYS A 73 -8.83 -4.29 12.05
C LYS A 73 -9.23 -4.11 10.58
N PRO A 74 -10.17 -4.93 10.07
CA PRO A 74 -10.80 -4.66 8.78
C PRO A 74 -11.32 -3.23 8.72
N LEU A 75 -11.07 -2.54 7.60
CA LEU A 75 -11.52 -1.17 7.42
C LEU A 75 -13.06 -1.17 7.23
N PRO A 76 -13.76 -0.13 7.72
CA PRO A 76 -15.21 -0.01 7.56
C PRO A 76 -15.63 0.05 6.09
N TYR A 77 -16.81 -0.45 5.77
CA TYR A 77 -17.43 -0.22 4.46
C TYR A 77 -17.64 1.28 4.21
N GLY A 78 -17.48 1.70 2.96
CA GLY A 78 -17.45 3.12 2.57
C GLY A 78 -16.09 3.79 2.76
N THR A 79 -15.07 3.05 3.19
CA THR A 79 -13.70 3.57 3.21
C THR A 79 -13.22 3.80 1.78
N VAL A 80 -12.72 5.02 1.53
CA VAL A 80 -11.98 5.38 0.32
C VAL A 80 -10.56 5.72 0.75
N LEU A 81 -9.58 5.02 0.17
CA LEU A 81 -8.16 5.35 0.32
C LEU A 81 -7.67 5.97 -0.98
N THR A 82 -7.06 7.15 -0.87
CA THR A 82 -6.61 7.93 -2.03
C THR A 82 -5.10 8.10 -1.97
N ILE A 83 -4.40 7.74 -3.04
CA ILE A 83 -2.97 8.00 -3.23
C ILE A 83 -2.82 9.14 -4.24
N ILE A 84 -2.34 10.30 -3.79
CA ILE A 84 -1.96 11.40 -4.66
C ILE A 84 -0.48 11.25 -4.98
N GLN A 85 -0.15 11.10 -6.26
CA GLN A 85 1.20 10.81 -6.73
C GLN A 85 1.76 12.04 -7.44
N TYR A 86 2.84 12.59 -6.91
CA TYR A 86 3.57 13.69 -7.54
C TYR A 86 4.91 13.17 -8.06
N LYS A 87 5.42 13.78 -9.12
CA LYS A 87 6.83 13.66 -9.47
C LYS A 87 7.67 14.27 -8.34
N ALA A 88 8.84 13.73 -8.07
CA ALA A 88 9.86 14.41 -7.28
C ALA A 88 10.58 15.44 -8.16
N GLN A 89 10.94 16.58 -7.58
CA GLN A 89 11.94 17.45 -8.20
C GLN A 89 13.29 16.74 -8.20
N VAL A 90 14.06 16.92 -9.27
CA VAL A 90 15.36 16.27 -9.44
C VAL A 90 16.43 17.31 -9.75
N ASP A 91 17.67 17.04 -9.34
CA ASP A 91 18.84 17.83 -9.71
C ASP A 91 19.24 17.60 -11.19
N ALA A 92 20.34 18.23 -11.62
CA ALA A 92 20.85 18.11 -12.99
C ALA A 92 21.27 16.68 -13.36
N GLN A 93 21.54 15.82 -12.38
CA GLN A 93 21.90 14.42 -12.54
C GLN A 93 20.68 13.50 -12.50
N GLY A 94 19.48 14.06 -12.27
CA GLY A 94 18.24 13.32 -12.16
C GLY A 94 18.04 12.67 -10.79
N THR A 95 18.80 13.06 -9.77
CA THR A 95 18.65 12.58 -8.39
C THR A 95 17.53 13.37 -7.70
N PRO A 96 16.59 12.71 -6.98
CA PRO A 96 15.56 13.42 -6.24
C PRO A 96 16.15 14.40 -5.22
N ILE A 97 15.71 15.66 -5.29
CA ILE A 97 16.06 16.71 -4.34
C ILE A 97 15.30 16.43 -3.04
N LYS A 98 15.97 16.57 -1.89
CA LYS A 98 15.38 16.40 -0.57
C LYS A 98 15.21 17.73 0.16
N ASP A 99 14.11 17.89 0.88
CA ASP A 99 13.87 19.01 1.79
C ASP A 99 14.64 18.86 3.11
N ALA A 100 14.50 19.84 4.01
CA ALA A 100 15.17 19.83 5.32
C ALA A 100 14.77 18.65 6.22
N THR A 101 13.64 17.98 5.93
CA THR A 101 13.18 16.77 6.64
C THR A 101 13.68 15.48 6.01
N GLY A 102 14.48 15.58 4.93
CA GLY A 102 15.01 14.44 4.18
C GLY A 102 14.02 13.81 3.20
N ARG A 103 12.87 14.45 2.96
CA ARG A 103 11.81 13.98 2.07
C ARG A 103 11.97 14.55 0.67
N PHE A 104 11.50 13.84 -0.35
CA PHE A 104 11.53 14.37 -1.71
C PHE A 104 10.77 15.69 -1.81
N VAL A 105 11.37 16.67 -2.48
CA VAL A 105 10.68 17.91 -2.82
C VAL A 105 9.61 17.58 -3.88
N LYS A 106 8.36 17.93 -3.56
CA LYS A 106 7.20 17.68 -4.41
C LYS A 106 7.27 18.51 -5.71
N GLY A 107 7.04 17.87 -6.85
CA GLY A 107 6.87 18.48 -8.17
C GLY A 107 5.44 18.32 -8.68
N ASP A 108 5.27 18.20 -10.00
CA ASP A 108 3.97 18.13 -10.65
C ASP A 108 3.16 16.89 -10.25
N LEU A 109 1.83 17.03 -10.22
CA LEU A 109 0.92 15.91 -10.06
C LEU A 109 1.09 14.93 -11.23
N ALA A 110 1.40 13.67 -10.91
CA ALA A 110 1.60 12.60 -11.88
C ALA A 110 0.32 11.76 -12.09
N GLY A 111 -0.48 11.58 -11.03
CA GLY A 111 -1.70 10.80 -11.10
C GLY A 111 -2.28 10.52 -9.72
N ILE A 112 -3.46 9.89 -9.72
CA ILE A 112 -4.23 9.63 -8.52
C ILE A 112 -4.69 8.17 -8.55
N GLY A 113 -4.35 7.41 -7.52
CA GLY A 113 -4.86 6.05 -7.31
C GLY A 113 -5.93 6.07 -6.24
N VAL A 114 -6.98 5.28 -6.41
CA VAL A 114 -8.08 5.18 -5.43
C VAL A 114 -8.37 3.71 -5.22
N MET A 115 -8.59 3.32 -3.97
CA MET A 115 -9.23 2.05 -3.65
C MET A 115 -10.41 2.30 -2.72
N GLU A 116 -11.50 1.57 -2.95
CA GLU A 116 -12.74 1.74 -2.22
C GLU A 116 -13.27 0.38 -1.78
N LYS A 117 -13.76 0.32 -0.53
CA LYS A 117 -14.35 -0.88 0.05
C LYS A 117 -15.86 -0.74 0.14
N ARG A 118 -16.61 -1.63 -0.52
CA ARG A 118 -18.08 -1.65 -0.42
C ARG A 118 -18.61 -3.05 -0.22
N GLN A 119 -19.67 -3.16 0.58
CA GLN A 119 -20.34 -4.44 0.78
C GLN A 119 -20.91 -4.96 -0.55
N GLY A 120 -20.69 -6.23 -0.84
CA GLY A 120 -21.13 -6.91 -2.05
C GLY A 120 -20.14 -6.83 -3.22
N TRP A 121 -19.12 -5.97 -3.17
CA TRP A 121 -18.17 -5.83 -4.27
C TRP A 121 -17.17 -6.98 -4.36
N GLY A 122 -16.71 -7.24 -5.59
CA GLY A 122 -15.62 -8.15 -5.91
C GLY A 122 -16.08 -9.59 -6.17
N ALA A 123 -17.36 -9.90 -5.97
CA ALA A 123 -17.95 -11.20 -6.30
C ALA A 123 -17.92 -11.50 -7.81
N GLU A 124 -17.71 -10.47 -8.63
CA GLU A 124 -17.53 -10.53 -10.06
C GLU A 124 -16.17 -11.12 -10.47
N TYR A 125 -15.19 -11.13 -9.55
CA TYR A 125 -13.84 -11.62 -9.80
C TYR A 125 -13.65 -13.03 -9.23
N PRO A 126 -12.80 -13.87 -9.87
CA PRO A 126 -12.50 -15.18 -9.34
C PRO A 126 -11.72 -15.07 -7.99
N PRO A 127 -11.87 -16.04 -7.07
CA PRO A 127 -11.34 -15.93 -5.71
C PRO A 127 -9.82 -15.73 -5.61
N ASP A 128 -9.07 -16.21 -6.59
CA ASP A 128 -7.62 -16.06 -6.71
C ASP A 128 -7.18 -14.64 -7.07
N LEU A 129 -8.04 -13.87 -7.76
CA LEU A 129 -7.81 -12.47 -8.09
C LEU A 129 -8.44 -11.50 -7.07
N ARG A 130 -9.59 -11.86 -6.50
CA ARG A 130 -10.38 -10.98 -5.61
C ARG A 130 -9.60 -10.55 -4.36
N ASN A 131 -9.61 -9.25 -4.06
CA ASN A 131 -9.03 -8.67 -2.85
C ASN A 131 -10.12 -8.32 -1.83
N GLY A 132 -10.90 -9.34 -1.43
CA GLY A 132 -12.09 -9.12 -0.62
C GLY A 132 -13.11 -8.25 -1.35
N GLU A 133 -13.59 -7.20 -0.69
CA GLU A 133 -14.58 -6.28 -1.27
C GLU A 133 -13.98 -4.90 -1.60
N TRP A 134 -12.69 -4.92 -1.95
CA TRP A 134 -11.96 -3.77 -2.46
C TRP A 134 -11.97 -3.75 -3.98
N GLU A 135 -12.18 -2.56 -4.52
CA GLU A 135 -11.98 -2.23 -5.92
C GLU A 135 -10.91 -1.12 -6.05
N TYR A 136 -10.30 -1.02 -7.22
CA TYR A 136 -9.20 -0.10 -7.53
C TYR A 136 -9.54 0.75 -8.75
N SER A 137 -9.23 2.03 -8.68
CA SER A 137 -9.36 2.95 -9.79
C SER A 137 -8.15 3.88 -9.88
N ALA A 138 -7.99 4.48 -11.05
CA ALA A 138 -6.89 5.37 -11.35
C ALA A 138 -7.42 6.56 -12.13
N PHE A 139 -6.90 7.73 -11.79
CA PHE A 139 -7.23 9.00 -12.42
C PHE A 139 -5.95 9.71 -12.84
N THR A 140 -6.03 10.40 -13.96
CA THR A 140 -4.98 11.28 -14.48
C THR A 140 -4.85 12.55 -13.61
N ALA A 141 -3.81 13.35 -13.86
CA ALA A 141 -3.59 14.60 -13.14
C ALA A 141 -4.73 15.63 -13.34
N ASP A 142 -5.47 15.56 -14.46
CA ASP A 142 -6.69 16.33 -14.72
C ASP A 142 -7.96 15.67 -14.17
N SER A 143 -7.82 14.71 -13.25
CA SER A 143 -8.90 14.04 -12.51
C SER A 143 -9.85 13.18 -13.36
N LYS A 144 -9.44 12.81 -14.58
CA LYS A 144 -10.23 11.93 -15.45
C LYS A 144 -9.91 10.46 -15.17
N PHE A 145 -10.90 9.59 -15.30
CA PHE A 145 -10.69 8.15 -15.22
C PHE A 145 -9.64 7.70 -16.25
N ASN A 146 -8.68 6.90 -15.80
CA ASN A 146 -7.60 6.37 -16.61
C ASN A 146 -7.91 4.93 -17.02
N ASP A 147 -8.61 4.77 -18.14
CA ASP A 147 -8.96 3.47 -18.73
C ASP A 147 -7.73 2.65 -19.21
N LYS A 148 -6.57 3.30 -19.36
CA LYS A 148 -5.30 2.66 -19.74
C LYS A 148 -4.53 2.10 -18.55
N ALA A 149 -4.98 2.29 -17.32
CA ALA A 149 -4.30 1.75 -16.14
C ALA A 149 -4.39 0.21 -16.08
N ASN A 150 -3.32 -0.43 -15.60
CA ASN A 150 -3.29 -1.88 -15.42
C ASN A 150 -3.94 -2.29 -14.09
N PHE A 151 -5.28 -2.38 -14.06
CA PHE A 151 -6.03 -2.71 -12.84
C PHE A 151 -5.75 -4.12 -12.32
N LYS A 152 -5.46 -5.09 -13.20
CA LYS A 152 -5.06 -6.45 -12.76
C LYS A 152 -3.81 -6.41 -11.87
N ALA A 153 -2.85 -5.54 -12.17
CA ALA A 153 -1.66 -5.37 -11.35
C ALA A 153 -1.99 -4.82 -9.95
N CYS A 154 -3.03 -3.98 -9.81
CA CYS A 154 -3.51 -3.52 -8.51
C CYS A 154 -3.97 -4.72 -7.65
N PHE A 155 -4.82 -5.58 -8.21
CA PHE A 155 -5.28 -6.78 -7.51
C PHE A 155 -4.11 -7.69 -7.10
N THR A 156 -3.24 -8.04 -8.04
CA THR A 156 -2.11 -8.95 -7.79
C THR A 156 -1.14 -8.41 -6.74
N CYS A 157 -0.83 -7.10 -6.77
CA CYS A 157 0.08 -6.50 -5.80
C CYS A 157 -0.52 -6.44 -4.38
N HIS A 158 -1.82 -6.24 -4.27
CA HIS A 158 -2.51 -6.11 -2.98
C HIS A 158 -2.91 -7.48 -2.38
N LYS A 159 -3.06 -8.53 -3.20
CA LYS A 159 -3.50 -9.88 -2.77
C LYS A 159 -2.70 -10.47 -1.60
N PRO A 160 -1.35 -10.37 -1.55
CA PRO A 160 -0.58 -10.93 -0.43
C PRO A 160 -0.85 -10.28 0.94
N HIS A 161 -1.56 -9.14 0.97
CA HIS A 161 -1.83 -8.34 2.15
C HIS A 161 -3.20 -8.60 2.78
N GLU A 162 -3.79 -9.77 2.56
CA GLU A 162 -5.11 -10.15 3.12
C GLU A 162 -5.19 -9.94 4.64
N LYS A 163 -4.13 -10.25 5.38
CA LYS A 163 -4.06 -10.02 6.84
C LYS A 163 -4.08 -8.53 7.23
N GLN A 164 -3.83 -7.63 6.30
CA GLN A 164 -3.93 -6.18 6.45
C GLN A 164 -5.14 -5.61 5.70
N ASP A 165 -6.16 -6.44 5.45
CA ASP A 165 -7.34 -6.05 4.66
C ASP A 165 -6.94 -5.48 3.28
N PHE A 166 -5.90 -6.08 2.69
CA PHE A 166 -5.32 -5.71 1.39
C PHE A 166 -4.69 -4.31 1.35
N VAL A 167 -4.53 -3.62 2.48
CA VAL A 167 -3.93 -2.28 2.54
C VAL A 167 -2.42 -2.37 2.81
N ILE A 168 -1.62 -2.15 1.77
CA ILE A 168 -0.14 -2.30 1.82
C ILE A 168 0.50 -1.30 2.81
N SER A 169 -0.06 -0.10 2.95
CA SER A 169 0.46 0.94 3.84
C SER A 169 0.19 0.67 5.32
N LEU A 170 -0.67 -0.29 5.67
CA LEU A 170 -1.14 -0.52 7.04
C LEU A 170 0.01 -0.74 8.03
N ALA A 171 0.98 -1.59 7.68
CA ALA A 171 2.15 -1.86 8.51
C ALA A 171 2.96 -0.59 8.85
N LYS A 172 3.04 0.38 7.92
CA LYS A 172 3.70 1.67 8.14
C LYS A 172 2.92 2.56 9.10
N VAL A 173 1.60 2.49 9.07
CA VAL A 173 0.69 3.38 9.85
C VAL A 173 0.48 2.88 11.27
N GLN A 174 0.53 1.57 11.49
CA GLN A 174 0.41 0.96 12.81
C GLN A 174 1.56 1.31 13.75
N GLY A 175 2.61 1.99 13.27
CA GLY A 175 3.77 2.30 14.09
C GLY A 175 4.43 1.03 14.63
N VAL A 176 4.14 -0.13 14.01
CA VAL A 176 4.94 -1.33 14.18
C VAL A 176 6.26 -0.96 13.53
N ALA A 177 7.14 -0.36 14.32
CA ALA A 177 8.56 -0.54 14.13
C ALA A 177 8.67 -2.04 13.85
N ALA A 178 9.08 -2.38 12.62
CA ALA A 178 9.45 -3.75 12.29
C ALA A 178 10.21 -4.24 13.49
N ALA A 179 9.70 -5.27 14.17
CA ALA A 179 10.23 -5.65 15.46
C ALA A 179 11.75 -5.64 15.32
N THR A 180 12.40 -4.65 15.93
CA THR A 180 13.84 -4.64 16.12
C THR A 180 14.03 -5.70 17.18
N SER A 181 13.80 -6.95 16.79
CA SER A 181 14.60 -8.03 17.28
C SER A 181 16.00 -7.50 17.10
N THR A 182 16.72 -7.38 18.20
CA THR A 182 18.17 -7.32 18.26
C THR A 182 18.75 -8.64 17.73
N SER A 183 18.17 -9.16 16.65
CA SER A 183 18.73 -10.24 15.86
C SER A 183 19.91 -9.65 15.12
N ARG A 184 20.99 -10.42 15.11
CA ARG A 184 22.19 -10.14 14.35
C ARG A 184 21.80 -9.72 12.93
N VAL A 185 22.14 -8.50 12.54
CA VAL A 185 22.02 -8.05 11.15
C VAL A 185 23.20 -8.63 10.40
N ASP A 186 22.93 -9.56 9.48
CA ASP A 186 23.98 -10.21 8.70
C ASP A 186 24.25 -9.46 7.39
N VAL A 187 23.19 -8.92 6.78
CA VAL A 187 23.26 -8.15 5.54
C VAL A 187 22.43 -6.87 5.66
N THR A 188 23.08 -5.74 5.42
CA THR A 188 22.42 -4.44 5.28
C THR A 188 22.13 -4.17 3.81
N ILE A 189 20.94 -3.67 3.51
CA ILE A 189 20.59 -3.15 2.20
C ILE A 189 20.69 -1.64 2.28
N GLY A 190 21.67 -1.07 1.58
CA GLY A 190 22.00 0.35 1.65
C GLY A 190 22.71 0.81 0.38
N GLY A 191 22.41 2.02 -0.09
CA GLY A 191 22.98 2.59 -1.31
C GLY A 191 22.72 1.74 -2.56
N PHE A 192 21.55 1.07 -2.64
CA PHE A 192 21.27 0.09 -3.69
C PHE A 192 22.34 -1.02 -3.78
N ALA A 193 22.82 -1.51 -2.64
CA ALA A 193 23.74 -2.64 -2.55
C ALA A 193 23.40 -3.55 -1.35
N PHE A 194 23.83 -4.81 -1.43
CA PHE A 194 23.84 -5.74 -0.29
C PHE A 194 25.22 -5.71 0.37
N GLY A 195 25.26 -5.43 1.67
CA GLY A 195 26.48 -5.31 2.47
C GLY A 195 26.47 -6.28 3.66
N PRO A 196 27.35 -7.29 3.71
CA PRO A 196 28.34 -7.66 2.70
C PRO A 196 27.67 -8.28 1.47
N GLY A 197 28.30 -8.12 0.30
CA GLY A 197 27.82 -8.72 -0.96
C GLY A 197 28.00 -10.24 -0.99
N LYS A 198 28.87 -10.80 -0.13
CA LYS A 198 29.03 -12.23 0.09
C LYS A 198 29.06 -12.52 1.58
N LEU A 199 28.28 -13.49 2.03
CA LEU A 199 28.24 -13.93 3.43
C LEU A 199 28.47 -15.44 3.52
N THR A 200 29.26 -15.88 4.48
CA THR A 200 29.45 -17.30 4.81
C THR A 200 28.69 -17.64 6.10
N VAL A 201 27.94 -18.74 6.10
CA VAL A 201 27.19 -19.24 7.27
C VAL A 201 27.25 -20.76 7.38
N ALA A 202 27.06 -21.28 8.59
CA ALA A 202 26.89 -22.72 8.81
C ALA A 202 25.49 -23.20 8.33
N PRO A 203 25.34 -24.48 7.95
CA PRO A 203 24.05 -25.06 7.57
C PRO A 203 22.94 -24.79 8.60
N GLY A 204 21.77 -24.36 8.12
CA GLY A 204 20.60 -24.06 8.93
C GLY A 204 20.65 -22.74 9.68
N LYS A 205 21.79 -22.03 9.72
CA LYS A 205 21.85 -20.71 10.33
C LYS A 205 20.98 -19.72 9.58
N PRO A 206 20.10 -18.97 10.27
CA PRO A 206 19.32 -17.92 9.64
C PRO A 206 20.25 -16.78 9.22
N VAL A 207 20.01 -16.24 8.03
CA VAL A 207 20.60 -15.01 7.52
C VAL A 207 19.55 -13.92 7.60
N THR A 208 19.88 -12.78 8.18
CA THR A 208 18.97 -11.64 8.34
C THR A 208 19.41 -10.43 7.52
N TRP A 209 18.54 -10.00 6.61
CA TRP A 209 18.67 -8.77 5.84
C TRP A 209 17.91 -7.63 6.51
N VAL A 210 18.46 -6.42 6.54
CA VAL A 210 17.75 -5.21 6.98
C VAL A 210 17.83 -4.15 5.89
N ASN A 211 16.69 -3.60 5.51
CA ASN A 211 16.66 -2.46 4.61
C ASN A 211 16.96 -1.16 5.36
N THR A 212 18.07 -0.51 5.05
CA THR A 212 18.41 0.83 5.58
C THR A 212 18.21 1.94 4.55
N ASP A 213 17.97 1.58 3.29
CA ASP A 213 17.58 2.52 2.24
C ASP A 213 16.17 3.05 2.46
N ASP A 214 15.95 4.27 1.99
CA ASP A 214 14.61 4.82 1.84
C ASP A 214 13.83 4.11 0.71
N SER A 215 14.54 3.52 -0.25
CA SER A 215 14.00 2.69 -1.34
C SER A 215 13.47 1.34 -0.81
N PRO A 216 12.32 0.83 -1.29
CA PRO A 216 11.91 -0.54 -1.00
C PRO A 216 12.80 -1.56 -1.70
N HIS A 217 13.05 -2.70 -1.07
CA HIS A 217 13.86 -3.80 -1.62
C HIS A 217 13.20 -5.16 -1.38
N GLN A 218 13.58 -6.18 -2.13
CA GLN A 218 13.06 -7.54 -1.96
C GLN A 218 14.18 -8.55 -2.18
N ILE A 219 14.38 -9.49 -1.26
CA ILE A 219 15.36 -10.56 -1.44
C ILE A 219 14.76 -11.63 -2.34
N THR A 220 15.40 -11.90 -3.47
CA THR A 220 15.03 -12.99 -4.40
C THR A 220 16.20 -13.93 -4.57
N VAL A 221 16.13 -15.12 -3.97
CA VAL A 221 17.13 -16.17 -4.14
C VAL A 221 16.90 -16.84 -5.49
N THR A 222 17.95 -16.95 -6.31
CA THR A 222 17.88 -17.43 -7.69
C THR A 222 18.44 -18.85 -7.88
N THR A 223 19.21 -19.36 -6.91
CA THR A 223 19.76 -20.73 -6.95
C THR A 223 19.34 -21.54 -5.72
N GLY A 224 19.36 -22.87 -5.82
CA GLY A 224 19.09 -23.75 -4.66
C GLY A 224 17.63 -23.78 -4.17
N GLY A 225 16.67 -23.40 -5.03
CA GLY A 225 15.25 -23.31 -4.71
C GLY A 225 14.77 -21.85 -4.73
N PRO A 226 14.18 -21.36 -5.83
CA PRO A 226 13.77 -19.97 -5.94
C PRO A 226 12.80 -19.58 -4.83
N SER A 227 13.13 -18.50 -4.11
CA SER A 227 12.31 -17.96 -3.04
C SER A 227 12.38 -16.44 -3.03
N ARG A 228 11.33 -15.81 -2.50
CA ARG A 228 11.22 -14.35 -2.42
C ARG A 228 10.71 -13.93 -1.06
N SER A 229 11.33 -12.90 -0.49
CA SER A 229 10.80 -12.22 0.68
C SER A 229 9.58 -11.36 0.32
N SER A 230 8.91 -10.81 1.35
CA SER A 230 8.08 -9.61 1.17
C SER A 230 8.94 -8.42 0.72
N ILE A 231 8.28 -7.36 0.24
CA ILE A 231 8.96 -6.08 0.01
C ILE A 231 9.31 -5.47 1.38
N LEU A 232 10.60 -5.21 1.57
CA LEU A 232 11.18 -4.56 2.74
C LEU A 232 11.23 -3.05 2.49
N THR A 233 10.49 -2.29 3.28
CA THR A 233 10.65 -0.84 3.39
C THR A 233 11.70 -0.48 4.44
N LYS A 234 12.10 0.79 4.55
CA LYS A 234 13.15 1.23 5.49
C LYS A 234 12.91 0.72 6.91
N GLY A 235 13.93 0.14 7.50
CA GLY A 235 13.93 -0.47 8.82
C GLY A 235 13.36 -1.89 8.88
N GLN A 236 12.70 -2.38 7.82
CA GLN A 236 12.18 -3.75 7.80
C GLN A 236 13.27 -4.78 7.51
N SER A 237 13.07 -5.98 8.05
CA SER A 237 14.00 -7.10 7.90
C SER A 237 13.33 -8.34 7.30
N HIS A 238 14.15 -9.21 6.74
CA HIS A 238 13.78 -10.56 6.36
C HIS A 238 14.80 -11.54 6.92
N SER A 239 14.37 -12.72 7.36
CA SER A 239 15.27 -13.78 7.81
C SER A 239 14.94 -15.09 7.10
N GLN A 240 15.97 -15.77 6.61
CA GLN A 240 15.85 -17.05 5.90
C GLN A 240 17.04 -17.96 6.25
N SER A 241 16.76 -19.24 6.47
CA SER A 241 17.79 -20.28 6.68
C SER A 241 18.04 -21.08 5.41
N PHE A 242 19.29 -21.53 5.25
CA PHE A 242 19.73 -22.39 4.15
C PHE A 242 20.27 -23.71 4.72
N ALA A 243 19.60 -24.82 4.44
CA ALA A 243 19.89 -26.10 5.08
C ALA A 243 21.02 -26.89 4.39
N ALA A 244 21.08 -26.86 3.06
CA ALA A 244 22.08 -27.63 2.32
C ALA A 244 23.37 -26.82 2.14
N PRO A 245 24.55 -27.43 2.31
CA PRO A 245 25.80 -26.82 1.89
C PRO A 245 25.78 -26.44 0.40
N GLY A 246 26.35 -25.29 0.06
CA GLY A 246 26.35 -24.78 -1.31
C GLY A 246 26.36 -23.27 -1.40
N VAL A 247 26.26 -22.78 -2.64
CA VAL A 247 26.25 -21.36 -2.96
C VAL A 247 24.86 -20.93 -3.42
N TYR A 248 24.30 -19.95 -2.73
CA TYR A 248 23.00 -19.37 -2.98
C TYR A 248 23.16 -17.94 -3.48
N ASP A 249 22.97 -17.73 -4.78
CA ASP A 249 22.95 -16.39 -5.37
C ASP A 249 21.57 -15.78 -5.19
N TYR A 250 21.54 -14.48 -4.92
CA TYR A 250 20.30 -13.72 -4.79
C TYR A 250 20.44 -12.31 -5.37
N ILE A 251 19.30 -11.74 -5.72
CA ILE A 251 19.18 -10.38 -6.25
C ILE A 251 18.15 -9.57 -5.48
N CYS A 252 18.14 -8.25 -5.69
CA CYS A 252 16.96 -7.47 -5.36
C CYS A 252 15.88 -7.67 -6.42
N GLY A 253 14.72 -8.20 -6.05
CA GLY A 253 13.60 -8.43 -6.98
C GLY A 253 13.06 -7.14 -7.62
N LEU A 254 13.27 -5.99 -6.96
CA LEU A 254 12.89 -4.66 -7.46
C LEU A 254 14.02 -3.97 -8.23
N HIS A 255 15.28 -4.37 -8.00
CA HIS A 255 16.47 -3.77 -8.57
C HIS A 255 17.47 -4.87 -8.98
N PRO A 256 17.29 -5.54 -10.14
CA PRO A 256 18.04 -6.74 -10.50
C PRO A 256 19.56 -6.56 -10.65
N SER A 257 20.05 -5.32 -10.72
CA SER A 257 21.49 -5.01 -10.69
C SER A 257 22.13 -5.28 -9.32
N MET A 258 21.32 -5.27 -8.25
CA MET A 258 21.78 -5.61 -6.91
C MET A 258 21.92 -7.12 -6.79
N LYS A 259 23.14 -7.59 -6.49
CA LYS A 259 23.47 -9.01 -6.38
C LYS A 259 24.15 -9.30 -5.05
N GLY A 260 23.84 -10.45 -4.47
CA GLY A 260 24.52 -10.96 -3.30
C GLY A 260 24.64 -12.48 -3.35
N GLN A 261 25.47 -13.02 -2.46
CA GLN A 261 25.74 -14.45 -2.36
C GLN A 261 25.79 -14.92 -0.91
N ILE A 262 25.14 -16.05 -0.62
CA ILE A 262 25.28 -16.79 0.63
C ILE A 262 26.05 -18.08 0.34
N GLU A 263 27.16 -18.30 1.03
CA GLU A 263 27.91 -19.56 0.99
C GLU A 263 27.65 -20.33 2.28
N VAL A 264 27.07 -21.52 2.15
CA VAL A 264 26.75 -22.43 3.25
C VAL A 264 27.81 -23.52 3.31
N LYS A 265 28.55 -23.59 4.42
CA LYS A 265 29.62 -24.56 4.63
C LYS A 265 29.80 -24.90 6.11
#